data_AF-A0AB37CQU2-F1
#
_entry.id   AF-A0AB37CQU2-F1
#
_cell.length_a   1.000
_cell.length_b   1.000
_cell.length_c   1.000
_cell.angle_alpha   90.00
_cell.angle_beta   90.00
_cell.angle_gamma   90.00
#
_symmetry.space_group_name_H-M   'P 1'
#
loop_
_entity.id
_entity.type
_entity.pdbx_description
1 polymer ?
#
loop_
_entity_poly.entity_id
_entity_poly.type
_entity_poly.pdbx_seq_one_letter_code
_entity_poly.pdbx_strand_id
1 'polypeptide(L)'
;MYFIKPTRSIPFLEQALEALPDLQVIHIDDLDLYDPTIIAIADVQDFLTHKWRLPTIVIAFEHEGSALAQAWEAGALAGWVWNQLPQDLNKALTRIDAQYKRNQDSRDLPSAAELQKRLLPNPIDILNYEVETFFQPSAYLSGDWYDYWKLNDKEVLFYLADVSGHGVTSSLLTSWMAAFHGRSKTPRQLIKKLNGMLVQENIEKHITIVVGILNLETHSLRWSSAGHYPPPIIFEPNQPPKILTTSSFPLGLTDELEVEEHVCTLNRHARFIVCTDGALEPFDGGLNDQFQQLVQHLQNQSFQAPDHVADDIAIFSLCRMN
;
A
#
# COMPACT_ATOMS: atom_id res chain seq x y z
N MET A 1 17.42 25.40 -1.91
CA MET A 1 18.59 24.56 -2.26
C MET A 1 19.82 25.34 -1.84
N TYR A 2 20.90 24.67 -1.43
CA TYR A 2 22.01 25.34 -0.76
C TYR A 2 23.32 25.08 -1.50
N PHE A 3 24.24 26.02 -1.41
CA PHE A 3 25.58 25.91 -1.96
C PHE A 3 26.59 25.91 -0.82
N ILE A 4 27.35 24.83 -0.68
CA ILE A 4 28.39 24.71 0.35
C ILE A 4 29.61 25.45 -0.17
N LYS A 5 30.04 26.47 0.57
CA LYS A 5 31.19 27.29 0.21
C LYS A 5 32.46 26.42 0.11
N PRO A 6 33.16 26.38 -1.04
CA PRO A 6 34.34 25.56 -1.20
C PRO A 6 35.47 25.96 -0.23
N THR A 7 36.20 24.97 0.29
CA THR A 7 37.38 25.23 1.14
C THR A 7 38.62 25.62 0.34
N ARG A 8 38.61 25.33 -0.98
CA ARG A 8 39.67 25.67 -1.93
C ARG A 8 39.26 26.78 -2.89
N SER A 9 40.24 27.42 -3.52
CA SER A 9 40.00 28.46 -4.52
C SER A 9 39.45 27.87 -5.81
N ILE A 10 38.27 28.34 -6.23
CA ILE A 10 37.61 27.92 -7.48
C ILE A 10 37.58 29.11 -8.45
N PRO A 11 38.30 29.06 -9.59
CA PRO A 11 38.37 30.19 -10.54
C PRO A 11 37.02 30.59 -11.16
N PHE A 12 36.08 29.66 -11.27
CA PHE A 12 34.76 29.86 -11.91
C PHE A 12 33.62 30.05 -10.89
N LEU A 13 33.95 30.33 -9.62
CA LEU A 13 32.96 30.34 -8.54
C LEU A 13 31.88 31.39 -8.74
N GLU A 14 32.25 32.63 -9.06
CA GLU A 14 31.31 33.73 -9.24
C GLU A 14 30.36 33.45 -10.42
N GLN A 15 30.91 32.98 -11.55
CA GLN A 15 30.12 32.60 -12.72
C GLN A 15 29.12 31.47 -12.41
N ALA A 16 29.52 30.49 -11.61
CA ALA A 16 28.64 29.41 -11.19
C ALA A 16 27.52 29.89 -10.25
N LEU A 17 27.83 30.80 -9.32
CA LEU A 17 26.85 31.40 -8.42
C LEU A 17 25.86 32.31 -9.16
N GLU A 18 26.31 33.07 -10.17
CA GLU A 18 25.45 33.87 -11.03
C GLU A 18 24.47 33.01 -11.84
N ALA A 19 24.91 31.82 -12.28
CA ALA A 19 24.04 30.85 -12.94
C ALA A 19 23.01 30.22 -11.98
N LEU A 20 23.15 30.42 -10.66
CA LEU A 20 22.36 29.84 -9.58
C LEU A 20 21.80 30.92 -8.62
N PRO A 21 21.00 31.89 -9.13
CA PRO A 21 20.69 33.13 -8.41
C PRO A 21 19.86 32.96 -7.11
N ASP A 22 19.25 31.79 -6.90
CA ASP A 22 18.38 31.51 -5.74
C ASP A 22 19.03 30.59 -4.68
N LEU A 23 20.33 30.32 -4.76
CA LEU A 23 21.03 29.49 -3.77
C LEU A 23 21.47 30.29 -2.54
N GLN A 24 21.17 29.75 -1.37
CA GLN A 24 21.79 30.21 -0.12
C GLN A 24 23.14 29.55 0.07
N VAL A 25 24.18 30.35 0.30
CA VAL A 25 25.53 29.85 0.58
C VAL A 25 25.63 29.48 2.07
N ILE A 26 26.14 28.28 2.34
CA ILE A 26 26.32 27.75 3.70
C ILE A 26 27.77 27.32 3.91
N HIS A 27 28.21 27.33 5.16
CA HIS A 27 29.56 26.92 5.53
C HIS A 27 29.59 25.44 5.89
N ILE A 28 30.72 24.81 5.60
CA ILE A 28 30.95 23.38 5.86
C ILE A 28 30.86 23.02 7.35
N ASP A 29 31.18 23.97 8.23
CA ASP A 29 31.13 23.80 9.68
C ASP A 29 29.69 23.88 10.23
N ASP A 30 28.76 24.43 9.44
CA ASP A 30 27.38 24.68 9.84
C ASP A 30 26.41 23.62 9.31
N LEU A 31 26.88 22.59 8.60
CA LEU A 31 26.01 21.64 7.88
C LEU A 31 25.04 20.89 8.81
N ASP A 32 25.44 20.62 10.05
CA ASP A 32 24.61 19.93 11.05
C ASP A 32 23.43 20.78 11.55
N LEU A 33 23.42 22.09 11.25
CA LEU A 33 22.32 23.01 11.61
C LEU A 33 21.18 22.99 10.59
N TYR A 34 21.35 22.31 9.46
CA TYR A 34 20.38 22.27 8.37
C TYR A 34 19.60 20.96 8.33
N ASP A 35 18.39 21.02 7.76
CA ASP A 35 17.54 19.84 7.56
C ASP A 35 18.26 18.81 6.65
N PRO A 36 18.37 17.53 7.05
CA PRO A 36 19.11 16.52 6.29
C PRO A 36 18.51 16.19 4.91
N THR A 37 17.30 16.66 4.61
CA THR A 37 16.62 16.46 3.32
C THR A 37 16.95 17.54 2.29
N ILE A 38 17.66 18.61 2.67
CA ILE A 38 18.03 19.67 1.73
C ILE A 38 19.04 19.14 0.71
N ILE A 39 18.81 19.44 -0.57
CA ILE A 39 19.83 19.20 -1.59
C ILE A 39 20.87 20.32 -1.52
N ALA A 40 22.12 19.93 -1.37
CA ALA A 40 23.28 20.79 -1.39
C ALA A 40 24.05 20.68 -2.72
N ILE A 41 24.74 21.74 -3.10
CA ILE A 41 25.72 21.75 -4.19
C ILE A 41 27.07 22.04 -3.56
N ALA A 42 28.09 21.24 -3.88
CA ALA A 42 29.41 21.39 -3.27
C ALA A 42 30.54 21.05 -4.23
N ASP A 43 31.75 21.47 -3.88
CA ASP A 43 32.96 21.02 -4.54
C ASP A 43 33.22 19.53 -4.24
N VAL A 44 33.67 18.79 -5.25
CA VAL A 44 33.90 17.34 -5.15
C VAL A 44 34.94 16.97 -4.08
N GLN A 45 35.98 17.78 -3.88
CA GLN A 45 37.03 17.48 -2.89
C GLN A 45 36.52 17.66 -1.48
N ASP A 46 35.70 18.69 -1.24
CA ASP A 46 35.07 18.92 0.06
C ASP A 46 34.12 17.78 0.43
N PHE A 47 33.30 17.33 -0.54
CA PHE A 47 32.39 16.21 -0.35
C PHE A 47 33.13 14.92 0.04
N LEU A 48 34.21 14.59 -0.67
CA LEU A 48 35.01 13.38 -0.41
C LEU A 48 35.81 13.46 0.90
N THR A 49 36.25 14.66 1.27
CA THR A 49 37.07 14.89 2.47
C THR A 49 36.22 14.87 3.73
N HIS A 50 35.10 15.59 3.73
CA HIS A 50 34.29 15.80 4.94
C HIS A 50 33.14 14.81 5.11
N LYS A 51 32.66 14.17 4.03
CA LYS A 51 31.68 13.07 4.05
C LYS A 51 30.44 13.35 4.92
N TRP A 52 29.82 14.50 4.70
CA TRP A 52 28.56 14.86 5.38
C TRP A 52 27.38 14.03 4.89
N ARG A 53 26.22 14.17 5.56
CA ARG A 53 25.01 13.38 5.29
C ARG A 53 24.02 14.02 4.31
N LEU A 54 24.18 15.31 4.01
CA LEU A 54 23.28 16.02 3.09
C LEU A 54 23.34 15.41 1.67
N PRO A 55 22.19 15.20 1.01
CA PRO A 55 22.16 14.80 -0.39
C PRO A 55 22.81 15.88 -1.26
N THR A 56 23.85 15.52 -1.99
CA THR A 56 24.75 16.52 -2.61
C THR A 56 24.93 16.31 -4.11
N ILE A 57 24.82 17.39 -4.87
CA ILE A 57 25.30 17.50 -6.25
C ILE A 57 26.74 18.00 -6.18
N VAL A 58 27.68 17.25 -6.75
CA VAL A 58 29.10 17.63 -6.71
C VAL A 58 29.52 18.33 -8.01
N ILE A 59 30.39 19.32 -7.89
CA ILE A 59 31.01 20.00 -9.03
C ILE A 59 32.53 19.76 -8.96
N ALA A 60 33.12 19.35 -10.08
CA ALA A 60 34.53 19.03 -10.22
C ALA A 60 35.19 19.83 -11.36
N PHE A 61 36.52 19.87 -11.41
CA PHE A 61 37.23 20.29 -12.63
C PHE A 61 37.34 19.15 -13.65
N GLU A 62 37.56 19.47 -14.93
CA GLU A 62 37.69 18.48 -16.01
C GLU A 62 38.77 17.41 -15.73
N HIS A 63 39.87 17.80 -15.08
CA HIS A 63 40.97 16.88 -14.73
C HIS A 63 40.67 16.02 -13.49
N GLU A 64 39.55 16.24 -12.81
CA GLU A 64 39.16 15.54 -11.58
C GLU A 64 38.13 14.44 -11.81
N GLY A 65 38.10 13.85 -13.01
CA GLY A 65 37.14 12.77 -13.33
C GLY A 65 37.18 11.58 -12.36
N SER A 66 38.35 11.25 -11.80
CA SER A 66 38.47 10.21 -10.77
C SER A 66 37.76 10.59 -9.46
N ALA A 67 37.81 11.86 -9.06
CA ALA A 67 37.11 12.33 -7.86
C ALA A 67 35.60 12.32 -8.09
N LEU A 68 35.14 12.66 -9.30
CA LEU A 68 33.73 12.58 -9.66
C LEU A 68 33.20 11.14 -9.58
N ALA A 69 33.96 10.17 -10.08
CA ALA A 69 33.61 8.76 -9.97
C ALA A 69 33.54 8.28 -8.51
N GLN A 70 34.52 8.67 -7.68
CA GLN A 70 34.51 8.36 -6.24
C GLN A 70 33.33 9.01 -5.52
N ALA A 71 32.94 10.23 -5.90
CA ALA A 71 31.79 10.90 -5.31
C ALA A 71 30.47 10.19 -5.65
N TRP A 72 30.33 9.64 -6.87
CA TRP A 72 29.20 8.78 -7.21
C TRP A 72 29.16 7.50 -6.37
N GLU A 73 30.29 6.83 -6.18
CA GLU A 73 30.37 5.65 -5.29
C GLU A 73 30.01 6.00 -3.84
N ALA A 74 30.36 7.21 -3.41
CA ALA A 74 30.02 7.74 -2.09
C ALA A 74 28.57 8.27 -1.98
N GLY A 75 27.77 8.19 -3.05
CA GLY A 75 26.33 8.52 -3.03
C GLY A 75 25.98 9.96 -3.41
N ALA A 76 26.85 10.68 -4.13
CA ALA A 76 26.49 11.97 -4.73
C ALA A 76 25.31 11.80 -5.72
N LEU A 77 24.36 12.75 -5.70
CA LEU A 77 23.15 12.68 -6.51
C LEU A 77 23.39 12.90 -8.00
N ALA A 78 24.35 13.76 -8.32
CA ALA A 78 24.77 14.10 -9.67
C ALA A 78 26.18 14.69 -9.64
N GLY A 79 26.84 14.70 -10.80
CA GLY A 79 28.16 15.26 -10.99
C GLY A 79 28.18 16.26 -12.15
N TRP A 80 28.69 17.46 -11.92
CA TRP A 80 28.88 18.51 -12.93
C TRP A 80 30.34 18.98 -13.00
N VAL A 81 30.64 19.78 -14.02
CA VAL A 81 31.96 20.36 -14.21
C VAL A 81 31.87 21.88 -14.14
N TRP A 82 32.78 22.54 -13.41
CA TRP A 82 32.74 23.98 -13.14
C TRP A 82 32.62 24.86 -14.38
N ASN A 83 33.31 24.50 -15.47
CA ASN A 83 33.30 25.24 -16.73
C ASN A 83 32.27 24.72 -17.75
N GLN A 84 31.49 23.69 -17.40
CA GLN A 84 30.48 23.06 -18.26
C GLN A 84 29.22 22.70 -17.46
N LEU A 85 28.61 23.71 -16.82
CA LEU A 85 27.34 23.54 -16.13
C LEU A 85 26.20 23.26 -17.14
N PRO A 86 25.14 22.54 -16.72
CA PRO A 86 23.95 22.34 -17.57
C PRO A 86 23.39 23.65 -18.13
N GLN A 87 23.01 23.66 -19.41
CA GLN A 87 22.44 24.85 -20.08
C GLN A 87 21.13 25.33 -19.43
N ASP A 88 20.32 24.41 -18.91
CA ASP A 88 19.09 24.70 -18.15
C ASP A 88 19.20 24.09 -16.75
N LEU A 89 19.80 24.87 -15.86
CA LEU A 89 20.15 24.44 -14.51
C LEU A 89 18.91 24.19 -13.64
N ASN A 90 17.88 25.02 -13.78
CA ASN A 90 16.62 24.86 -13.06
C ASN A 90 15.90 23.56 -13.41
N LYS A 91 15.90 23.19 -14.70
CA LYS A 91 15.33 21.90 -15.14
C LYS A 91 16.17 20.72 -14.68
N ALA A 92 17.50 20.83 -14.71
CA ALA A 92 18.38 19.78 -14.18
C ALA A 92 18.17 19.57 -12.68
N LEU A 93 18.09 20.64 -11.90
CA LEU A 93 17.83 20.62 -10.46
C LEU A 93 16.46 20.02 -10.13
N THR A 94 15.41 20.47 -10.82
CA THR A 94 14.05 19.90 -10.64
C THR A 94 14.01 18.40 -10.93
N ARG A 95 14.75 17.94 -11.95
CA ARG A 95 14.85 16.51 -12.28
C ARG A 95 15.57 15.72 -11.19
N ILE A 96 16.70 16.22 -10.69
CA ILE A 96 17.48 15.59 -9.62
C ILE A 96 16.66 15.55 -8.33
N ASP A 97 16.00 16.64 -7.94
CA ASP A 97 15.11 16.69 -6.77
C ASP A 97 13.97 15.69 -6.87
N ALA A 98 13.28 15.63 -8.02
CA ALA A 98 12.21 14.66 -8.24
C ALA A 98 12.73 13.22 -8.22
N GLN A 99 13.92 12.94 -8.75
CA GLN A 99 14.54 11.61 -8.69
C GLN A 99 14.95 11.23 -7.27
N TYR A 100 15.52 12.17 -6.52
CA TYR A 100 15.91 11.96 -5.13
C TYR A 100 14.70 11.67 -4.24
N LYS A 101 13.64 12.47 -4.35
CA LYS A 101 12.38 12.25 -3.62
C LYS A 101 11.76 10.90 -3.94
N ARG A 102 11.66 10.51 -5.22
CA ARG A 102 11.20 9.16 -5.61
C ARG A 102 12.01 8.03 -4.98
N ASN A 103 13.33 8.21 -4.90
CA ASN A 103 14.22 7.22 -4.27
C ASN A 103 14.09 7.21 -2.74
N GLN A 104 13.80 8.35 -2.11
CA GLN A 104 13.51 8.43 -0.67
C GLN A 104 12.18 7.77 -0.34
N ASP A 105 11.11 8.08 -1.07
CA ASP A 105 9.79 7.45 -0.90
C ASP A 105 9.91 5.92 -0.96
N SER A 106 10.76 5.42 -1.86
CA SER A 106 11.03 3.98 -2.01
C SER A 106 11.71 3.33 -0.80
N ARG A 107 12.41 4.09 0.07
CA ARG A 107 13.11 3.53 1.25
C ARG A 107 12.20 3.30 2.45
N ASP A 108 11.15 4.10 2.61
CA ASP A 108 10.22 3.98 3.74
C ASP A 108 9.08 3.02 3.45
N LEU A 109 8.75 2.79 2.17
CA LEU A 109 7.69 1.86 1.76
C LEU A 109 7.86 0.44 2.32
N PRO A 110 9.05 -0.20 2.35
CA PRO A 110 9.22 -1.50 3.01
C PRO A 110 8.88 -1.48 4.49
N SER A 111 9.25 -0.41 5.21
CA SER A 111 8.95 -0.27 6.64
C SER A 111 7.46 -0.03 6.88
N ALA A 112 6.82 0.78 6.03
CA ALA A 112 5.38 0.99 6.04
C ALA A 112 4.62 -0.31 5.73
N ALA A 113 5.10 -1.11 4.77
CA ALA A 113 4.54 -2.41 4.44
C ALA A 113 4.59 -3.40 5.61
N GLU A 114 5.73 -3.46 6.30
CA GLU A 114 5.88 -4.28 7.50
C GLU A 114 4.93 -3.82 8.62
N LEU A 115 4.75 -2.51 8.79
CA LEU A 115 3.77 -1.98 9.73
C LEU A 115 2.34 -2.37 9.34
N GLN A 116 1.95 -2.15 8.08
CA GLN A 116 0.64 -2.50 7.56
C GLN A 116 0.36 -3.99 7.78
N LYS A 117 1.32 -4.87 7.45
CA LYS A 117 1.17 -6.32 7.66
C LYS A 117 0.96 -6.69 9.14
N ARG A 118 1.59 -5.98 10.08
CA ARG A 118 1.39 -6.19 11.53
C ARG A 118 0.04 -5.73 12.05
N LEU A 119 -0.68 -4.89 11.30
CA LEU A 119 -2.03 -4.46 11.64
C LEU A 119 -3.10 -5.50 11.26
N LEU A 120 -2.77 -6.48 10.42
CA LEU A 120 -3.66 -7.61 10.12
C LEU A 120 -4.00 -8.39 11.41
N PRO A 121 -5.19 -9.00 11.49
CA PRO A 121 -5.59 -9.76 12.67
C PRO A 121 -4.62 -10.90 12.97
N ASN A 122 -4.30 -11.06 14.26
CA ASN A 122 -3.65 -12.27 14.72
C ASN A 122 -4.62 -13.45 14.64
N PRO A 123 -4.15 -14.65 14.26
CA PRO A 123 -4.96 -15.86 14.31
C PRO A 123 -5.60 -16.07 15.68
N ILE A 124 -6.90 -16.38 15.68
CA ILE A 124 -7.66 -16.72 16.88
C ILE A 124 -8.27 -18.11 16.73
N ASP A 125 -8.30 -18.86 17.83
CA ASP A 125 -8.97 -20.16 17.84
C ASP A 125 -10.48 -19.99 17.77
N ILE A 126 -11.09 -20.55 16.72
CA ILE A 126 -12.54 -20.54 16.52
C ILE A 126 -13.04 -21.98 16.60
N LEU A 127 -13.91 -22.24 17.57
CA LEU A 127 -14.43 -23.58 17.80
C LEU A 127 -15.11 -24.11 16.53
N ASN A 128 -14.67 -25.28 16.05
CA ASN A 128 -15.18 -25.99 14.87
C ASN A 128 -14.90 -25.33 13.52
N TYR A 129 -14.10 -24.27 13.47
CA TYR A 129 -13.75 -23.60 12.21
C TYR A 129 -12.24 -23.44 12.07
N GLU A 130 -11.77 -23.65 10.84
CA GLU A 130 -10.45 -23.25 10.39
C GLU A 130 -10.58 -21.96 9.58
N VAL A 131 -9.75 -20.97 9.88
CA VAL A 131 -9.67 -19.72 9.13
C VAL A 131 -8.44 -19.78 8.24
N GLU A 132 -8.66 -19.70 6.94
CA GLU A 132 -7.57 -19.62 5.96
C GLU A 132 -7.57 -18.20 5.40
N THR A 133 -6.40 -17.58 5.36
CA THR A 133 -6.23 -16.21 4.85
C THR A 133 -5.07 -16.14 3.89
N PHE A 134 -5.24 -15.38 2.82
CA PHE A 134 -4.19 -15.03 1.88
C PHE A 134 -4.12 -13.52 1.73
N PHE A 135 -2.91 -12.97 1.65
CA PHE A 135 -2.68 -11.53 1.51
C PHE A 135 -1.40 -11.27 0.73
N GLN A 136 -1.53 -10.70 -0.46
CA GLN A 136 -0.43 -10.36 -1.33
C GLN A 136 -0.67 -8.99 -1.97
N PRO A 137 0.05 -7.94 -1.51
CA PRO A 137 0.06 -6.65 -2.19
C PRO A 137 0.67 -6.75 -3.59
N SER A 138 0.17 -5.96 -4.53
CA SER A 138 0.74 -5.70 -5.88
C SER A 138 2.07 -4.97 -5.85
N ALA A 139 2.30 -4.17 -4.81
CA ALA A 139 3.53 -3.44 -4.57
C ALA A 139 4.00 -3.63 -3.11
N TYR A 140 4.39 -2.55 -2.43
CA TYR A 140 4.73 -2.61 -1.00
C TYR A 140 3.50 -2.61 -0.11
N LEU A 141 2.51 -1.79 -0.45
CA LEU A 141 1.33 -1.52 0.37
C LEU A 141 0.07 -1.93 -0.39
N SER A 142 -0.96 -2.33 0.34
CA SER A 142 -2.21 -2.81 -0.26
C SER A 142 -3.44 -2.00 0.14
N GLY A 143 -4.32 -1.77 -0.84
CA GLY A 143 -5.69 -1.28 -0.69
C GLY A 143 -6.70 -2.36 -0.28
N ASP A 144 -6.30 -3.63 -0.28
CA ASP A 144 -7.08 -4.74 0.24
C ASP A 144 -6.88 -4.89 1.74
N TRP A 145 -7.92 -5.38 2.43
CA TRP A 145 -7.86 -5.63 3.85
C TRP A 145 -8.82 -6.74 4.27
N TYR A 146 -8.44 -7.51 5.28
CA TYR A 146 -9.39 -8.35 6.02
C TYR A 146 -9.16 -8.20 7.50
N ASP A 147 -10.21 -8.45 8.27
CA ASP A 147 -10.15 -8.49 9.71
C ASP A 147 -11.20 -9.46 10.27
N TYR A 148 -10.95 -9.99 11.46
CA TYR A 148 -11.90 -10.83 12.18
C TYR A 148 -11.60 -10.88 13.68
N TRP A 149 -12.66 -10.93 14.49
CA TRP A 149 -12.55 -11.01 15.95
C TRP A 149 -13.79 -11.65 16.59
N LYS A 150 -13.62 -12.15 17.82
CA LYS A 150 -14.74 -12.63 18.64
C LYS A 150 -15.55 -11.44 19.14
N LEU A 151 -16.85 -11.44 18.86
CA LEU A 151 -17.80 -10.52 19.50
C LEU A 151 -18.12 -10.97 20.92
N ASN A 152 -18.15 -12.28 21.13
CA ASN A 152 -18.38 -12.98 22.39
C ASN A 152 -17.95 -14.46 22.20
N ASP A 153 -18.21 -15.32 23.18
CA ASP A 153 -17.83 -16.75 23.13
C ASP A 153 -18.52 -17.55 22.01
N LYS A 154 -19.60 -17.02 21.42
CA LYS A 154 -20.46 -17.70 20.46
C LYS A 154 -20.45 -17.07 19.07
N GLU A 155 -19.92 -15.87 18.90
CA GLU A 155 -20.03 -15.13 17.65
C GLU A 155 -18.68 -14.54 17.25
N VAL A 156 -18.35 -14.70 15.97
CA VAL A 156 -17.18 -14.10 15.32
C VAL A 156 -17.67 -13.15 14.25
N LEU A 157 -17.17 -11.91 14.26
CA LEU A 157 -17.34 -10.97 13.16
C LEU A 157 -16.10 -11.05 12.27
N PHE A 158 -16.30 -10.99 10.96
CA PHE A 158 -15.24 -10.88 9.98
C PHE A 158 -15.63 -9.90 8.89
N TYR A 159 -14.64 -9.38 8.17
CA TYR A 159 -14.86 -8.71 6.91
C TYR A 159 -13.65 -8.84 6.00
N LEU A 160 -13.89 -8.67 4.70
CA LEU A 160 -12.88 -8.43 3.68
C LEU A 160 -13.32 -7.23 2.86
N ALA A 161 -12.40 -6.31 2.64
CA ALA A 161 -12.62 -5.03 1.98
C ALA A 161 -11.54 -4.76 0.95
N ASP A 162 -11.91 -3.99 -0.07
CA ASP A 162 -11.01 -3.49 -1.11
C ASP A 162 -11.32 -1.99 -1.30
N VAL A 163 -10.26 -1.19 -1.20
CA VAL A 163 -10.30 0.26 -1.38
C VAL A 163 -9.92 0.61 -2.80
N SER A 164 -10.81 1.31 -3.50
CA SER A 164 -10.64 1.66 -4.91
C SER A 164 -9.26 2.25 -5.27
N GLY A 165 -8.62 1.64 -6.28
CA GLY A 165 -7.30 2.01 -6.78
C GLY A 165 -6.16 1.63 -5.83
N HIS A 166 -4.93 1.67 -6.34
CA HIS A 166 -3.77 1.10 -5.66
C HIS A 166 -2.84 2.15 -5.02
N GLY A 167 -1.91 1.68 -4.19
CA GLY A 167 -0.79 2.46 -3.68
C GLY A 167 -1.00 3.08 -2.28
N VAL A 168 -0.23 4.13 -1.99
CA VAL A 168 -0.12 4.68 -0.62
C VAL A 168 -1.48 5.17 -0.09
N THR A 169 -2.25 5.91 -0.89
CA THR A 169 -3.52 6.49 -0.42
C THR A 169 -4.57 5.43 -0.05
N SER A 170 -4.74 4.37 -0.86
CA SER A 170 -5.66 3.29 -0.51
C SER A 170 -5.17 2.50 0.72
N SER A 171 -3.86 2.28 0.82
CA SER A 171 -3.27 1.61 1.98
C SER A 171 -3.39 2.36 3.32
N LEU A 172 -3.47 3.69 3.28
CA LEU A 172 -3.75 4.49 4.47
C LEU A 172 -5.18 4.26 4.96
N LEU A 173 -6.14 4.09 4.04
CA LEU A 173 -7.52 3.77 4.40
C LEU A 173 -7.63 2.36 5.00
N THR A 174 -6.95 1.36 4.46
CA THR A 174 -6.93 0.00 5.06
C THR A 174 -6.27 0.01 6.45
N SER A 175 -5.17 0.74 6.61
CA SER A 175 -4.51 0.94 7.92
C SER A 175 -5.44 1.63 8.92
N TRP A 176 -6.25 2.59 8.47
CA TRP A 176 -7.28 3.23 9.28
C TRP A 176 -8.41 2.25 9.65
N MET A 177 -8.82 1.36 8.74
CA MET A 177 -9.83 0.34 9.00
C MET A 177 -9.42 -0.61 10.13
N ALA A 178 -8.13 -0.92 10.28
CA ALA A 178 -7.61 -1.71 11.40
C ALA A 178 -7.97 -1.10 12.77
N ALA A 179 -8.15 0.22 12.86
CA ALA A 179 -8.60 0.87 14.10
C ALA A 179 -10.06 0.51 14.49
N PHE A 180 -10.84 -0.14 13.63
CA PHE A 180 -12.19 -0.60 13.94
C PHE A 180 -12.26 -2.01 14.51
N HIS A 181 -11.14 -2.73 14.54
CA HIS A 181 -11.03 -4.05 15.15
C HIS A 181 -11.64 -4.06 16.56
N GLY A 182 -12.60 -4.95 16.81
CA GLY A 182 -13.26 -5.07 18.12
C GLY A 182 -14.22 -3.94 18.51
N ARG A 183 -14.44 -2.92 17.65
CA ARG A 183 -15.25 -1.72 17.99
C ARG A 183 -16.68 -1.75 17.45
N SER A 184 -17.02 -2.73 16.62
CA SER A 184 -18.36 -2.89 16.03
C SER A 184 -18.95 -4.24 16.41
N LYS A 185 -20.26 -4.25 16.72
CA LYS A 185 -20.98 -5.45 17.17
C LYS A 185 -21.86 -6.08 16.09
N THR A 186 -22.11 -5.36 14.99
CA THR A 186 -22.91 -5.86 13.87
C THR A 186 -22.32 -5.39 12.52
N PRO A 187 -22.56 -6.14 11.43
CA PRO A 187 -22.16 -5.74 10.08
C PRO A 187 -22.66 -4.34 9.72
N ARG A 188 -23.95 -4.09 9.98
CA ARG A 188 -24.59 -2.79 9.74
C ARG A 188 -23.92 -1.63 10.49
N GLN A 189 -23.49 -1.84 11.74
CA GLN A 189 -22.77 -0.82 12.51
C GLN A 189 -21.41 -0.52 11.91
N LEU A 190 -20.68 -1.54 11.47
CA LEU A 190 -19.37 -1.36 10.84
C LEU A 190 -19.51 -0.60 9.52
N ILE A 191 -20.39 -1.05 8.62
CA ILE A 191 -20.65 -0.39 7.33
C ILE A 191 -21.05 1.07 7.53
N LYS A 192 -21.99 1.37 8.44
CA LYS A 192 -22.41 2.76 8.69
C LYS A 192 -21.28 3.64 9.20
N LYS A 193 -20.42 3.13 10.08
CA LYS A 193 -19.26 3.89 10.59
C LYS A 193 -18.25 4.17 9.49
N LEU A 194 -17.92 3.16 8.69
CA LEU A 194 -16.96 3.30 7.60
C LEU A 194 -17.50 4.25 6.52
N ASN A 195 -18.74 4.04 6.07
CA ASN A 195 -19.40 4.90 5.07
C ASN A 195 -19.50 6.36 5.54
N GLY A 196 -19.96 6.56 6.77
CA GLY A 196 -20.13 7.90 7.34
C GLY A 196 -18.82 8.67 7.38
N MET A 197 -17.70 8.02 7.71
CA MET A 197 -16.40 8.70 7.74
C MET A 197 -15.91 9.08 6.34
N LEU A 198 -16.05 8.19 5.36
CA LEU A 198 -15.67 8.49 3.98
C LEU A 198 -16.44 9.69 3.42
N VAL A 199 -17.76 9.73 3.65
CA VAL A 199 -18.59 10.83 3.13
C VAL A 199 -18.38 12.12 3.91
N GLN A 200 -18.29 12.06 5.24
CA GLN A 200 -18.08 13.26 6.09
C GLN A 200 -16.76 13.95 5.80
N GLU A 201 -15.70 13.19 5.57
CA GLU A 201 -14.36 13.73 5.27
C GLU A 201 -14.15 13.98 3.77
N ASN A 202 -15.19 13.80 2.94
CA ASN A 202 -15.16 13.95 1.48
C ASN A 202 -13.97 13.22 0.84
N ILE A 203 -13.74 11.98 1.27
CA ILE A 203 -12.66 11.14 0.76
C ILE A 203 -13.05 10.67 -0.65
N GLU A 204 -12.26 11.05 -1.67
CA GLU A 204 -12.45 10.64 -3.07
C GLU A 204 -12.00 9.19 -3.33
N LYS A 205 -12.44 8.27 -2.47
CA LYS A 205 -12.23 6.82 -2.57
C LYS A 205 -13.50 6.11 -2.16
N HIS A 206 -13.78 4.98 -2.79
CA HIS A 206 -14.83 4.06 -2.35
C HIS A 206 -14.23 2.77 -1.83
N ILE A 207 -14.99 2.07 -0.99
CA ILE A 207 -14.59 0.79 -0.41
C ILE A 207 -15.66 -0.24 -0.73
N THR A 208 -15.26 -1.32 -1.38
CA THR A 208 -16.09 -2.51 -1.48
C THR A 208 -15.84 -3.38 -0.25
N ILE A 209 -16.88 -4.03 0.30
CA ILE A 209 -16.71 -4.86 1.51
C ILE A 209 -17.73 -5.98 1.59
N VAL A 210 -17.31 -7.14 2.08
CA VAL A 210 -18.19 -8.18 2.63
C VAL A 210 -17.93 -8.26 4.11
N VAL A 211 -18.98 -8.19 4.93
CA VAL A 211 -18.89 -8.30 6.38
C VAL A 211 -19.93 -9.29 6.89
N GLY A 212 -19.54 -10.14 7.83
CA GLY A 212 -20.41 -11.17 8.38
C GLY A 212 -20.20 -11.45 9.86
N ILE A 213 -21.20 -12.09 10.45
CA ILE A 213 -21.16 -12.70 11.77
C ILE A 213 -21.46 -14.19 11.62
N LEU A 214 -20.53 -15.01 12.13
CA LEU A 214 -20.70 -16.44 12.27
C LEU A 214 -21.07 -16.78 13.72
N ASN A 215 -22.21 -17.44 13.91
CA ASN A 215 -22.59 -18.03 15.20
C ASN A 215 -22.03 -19.46 15.29
N LEU A 216 -21.22 -19.73 16.31
CA LEU A 216 -20.48 -20.98 16.50
C LEU A 216 -21.34 -22.12 17.07
N GLU A 217 -22.49 -21.81 17.66
CA GLU A 217 -23.43 -22.82 18.19
C GLU A 217 -24.42 -23.29 17.11
N THR A 218 -24.99 -22.35 16.36
CA THR A 218 -26.00 -22.64 15.33
C THR A 218 -25.38 -22.85 13.96
N HIS A 219 -24.11 -22.47 13.77
CA HIS A 219 -23.42 -22.41 12.47
C HIS A 219 -24.10 -21.49 11.46
N SER A 220 -24.95 -20.57 11.95
CA SER A 220 -25.60 -19.57 11.13
C SER A 220 -24.60 -18.46 10.79
N LEU A 221 -24.46 -18.23 9.49
CA LEU A 221 -23.69 -17.12 8.93
C LEU A 221 -24.66 -16.04 8.47
N ARG A 222 -24.57 -14.86 9.09
CA ARG A 222 -25.25 -13.64 8.66
C ARG A 222 -24.23 -12.73 8.01
N TRP A 223 -24.53 -12.16 6.85
CA TRP A 223 -23.56 -11.34 6.13
C TRP A 223 -24.23 -10.31 5.23
N SER A 224 -23.48 -9.26 4.91
CA SER A 224 -23.86 -8.20 3.99
C SER A 224 -22.68 -7.90 3.07
N SER A 225 -22.98 -7.52 1.84
CA SER A 225 -21.99 -7.03 0.87
C SER A 225 -22.34 -5.59 0.51
N ALA A 226 -21.30 -4.77 0.31
CA ALA A 226 -21.41 -3.41 -0.18
C ALA A 226 -20.58 -3.27 -1.46
N GLY A 227 -21.21 -3.49 -2.61
CA GLY A 227 -20.58 -3.34 -3.94
C GLY A 227 -19.40 -4.27 -4.22
N HIS A 228 -19.20 -5.32 -3.42
CA HIS A 228 -18.04 -6.19 -3.51
C HIS A 228 -18.17 -7.24 -4.61
N TYR A 229 -17.07 -7.43 -5.33
CA TYR A 229 -16.90 -8.43 -6.36
C TYR A 229 -15.46 -8.95 -6.31
N PRO A 230 -15.20 -10.27 -6.51
CA PRO A 230 -16.15 -11.36 -6.71
C PRO A 230 -17.16 -11.57 -5.58
N PRO A 231 -18.35 -12.14 -5.86
CA PRO A 231 -19.31 -12.47 -4.82
C PRO A 231 -18.76 -13.58 -3.90
N PRO A 232 -19.19 -13.62 -2.61
CA PRO A 232 -18.86 -14.73 -1.73
C PRO A 232 -19.31 -16.08 -2.29
N ILE A 233 -18.54 -17.13 -2.02
CA ILE A 233 -18.79 -18.49 -2.52
C ILE A 233 -18.87 -19.46 -1.34
N ILE A 234 -19.87 -20.34 -1.35
CA ILE A 234 -19.93 -21.49 -0.45
C ILE A 234 -19.66 -22.76 -1.24
N PHE A 235 -18.66 -23.52 -0.80
CA PHE A 235 -18.42 -24.88 -1.23
C PHE A 235 -18.94 -25.86 -0.18
N GLU A 236 -19.71 -26.85 -0.62
CA GLU A 236 -20.17 -27.96 0.23
C GLU A 236 -19.77 -29.29 -0.42
N PRO A 237 -19.49 -30.34 0.39
CA PRO A 237 -19.15 -31.65 -0.16
C PRO A 237 -20.22 -32.17 -1.10
N ASN A 238 -19.80 -32.65 -2.28
CA ASN A 238 -20.66 -33.25 -3.31
C ASN A 238 -21.79 -32.34 -3.83
N GLN A 239 -21.66 -31.03 -3.69
CA GLN A 239 -22.62 -30.06 -4.22
C GLN A 239 -21.93 -29.07 -5.16
N PRO A 240 -22.67 -28.51 -6.12
CA PRO A 240 -22.16 -27.41 -6.92
C PRO A 240 -21.84 -26.19 -6.03
N PRO A 241 -20.85 -25.36 -6.40
CA PRO A 241 -20.56 -24.11 -5.70
C PRO A 241 -21.80 -23.22 -5.63
N LYS A 242 -22.07 -22.65 -4.46
CA LYS A 242 -23.13 -21.66 -4.25
C LYS A 242 -22.52 -20.27 -4.35
N ILE A 243 -22.85 -19.55 -5.42
CA ILE A 243 -22.41 -18.17 -5.66
C ILE A 243 -23.42 -17.23 -5.02
N LEU A 244 -22.98 -16.37 -4.11
CA LEU A 244 -23.85 -15.51 -3.32
C LEU A 244 -23.88 -14.08 -3.86
N THR A 245 -24.54 -13.89 -5.00
CA THR A 245 -24.61 -12.57 -5.65
C THR A 245 -25.47 -11.60 -4.84
N THR A 246 -24.98 -10.36 -4.70
CA THR A 246 -25.66 -9.25 -4.04
C THR A 246 -25.68 -8.02 -4.94
N SER A 247 -26.53 -7.05 -4.64
CA SER A 247 -26.54 -5.76 -5.33
C SER A 247 -26.64 -4.63 -4.32
N SER A 248 -25.62 -3.79 -4.27
CA SER A 248 -25.60 -2.56 -3.48
C SER A 248 -24.44 -1.67 -3.93
N PHE A 249 -24.46 -0.40 -3.52
CA PHE A 249 -23.33 0.49 -3.78
C PHE A 249 -22.13 0.17 -2.87
N PRO A 250 -20.89 0.43 -3.34
CA PRO A 250 -19.73 0.59 -2.47
C PRO A 250 -19.91 1.70 -1.44
N LEU A 251 -19.13 1.64 -0.36
CA LEU A 251 -19.06 2.70 0.65
C LEU A 251 -18.41 3.96 0.05
N GLY A 252 -18.82 5.12 0.54
CA GLY A 252 -18.30 6.43 0.12
C GLY A 252 -19.03 7.06 -1.06
N LEU A 253 -19.89 6.30 -1.77
CA LEU A 253 -20.61 6.83 -2.94
C LEU A 253 -21.96 7.50 -2.62
N THR A 254 -22.57 7.17 -1.48
CA THR A 254 -23.84 7.74 -1.04
C THR A 254 -23.97 7.72 0.48
N ASP A 255 -24.58 8.77 1.05
CA ASP A 255 -24.94 8.84 2.47
C ASP A 255 -26.02 7.82 2.85
N GLU A 256 -26.91 7.50 1.90
CA GLU A 256 -28.07 6.63 2.08
C GLU A 256 -27.76 5.18 1.72
N LEU A 257 -26.59 4.69 2.13
CA LEU A 257 -26.17 3.32 1.84
C LEU A 257 -27.04 2.30 2.60
N GLU A 258 -27.89 1.61 1.85
CA GLU A 258 -28.64 0.44 2.31
C GLU A 258 -27.96 -0.85 1.82
N VAL A 259 -27.78 -1.79 2.74
CA VAL A 259 -27.20 -3.11 2.48
C VAL A 259 -28.16 -4.17 2.99
N GLU A 260 -28.42 -5.18 2.18
CA GLU A 260 -29.22 -6.33 2.56
C GLU A 260 -28.42 -7.24 3.50
N GLU A 261 -29.11 -7.85 4.47
CA GLU A 261 -28.55 -8.90 5.32
C GLU A 261 -29.03 -10.25 4.81
N HIS A 262 -28.09 -11.11 4.46
CA HIS A 262 -28.33 -12.48 4.03
C HIS A 262 -27.98 -13.45 5.17
N VAL A 263 -28.72 -14.55 5.25
CA VAL A 263 -28.53 -15.57 6.27
C VAL A 263 -28.46 -16.94 5.63
N CYS A 264 -27.46 -17.74 6.01
CA CYS A 264 -27.37 -19.15 5.66
C CYS A 264 -26.82 -19.96 6.84
N THR A 265 -26.84 -21.28 6.73
CA THR A 265 -26.19 -22.17 7.69
C THR A 265 -25.04 -22.87 7.00
N LEU A 266 -23.85 -22.81 7.58
CA LEU A 266 -22.69 -23.53 7.05
C LEU A 266 -22.77 -24.99 7.49
N ASN A 267 -23.00 -25.89 6.52
CA ASN A 267 -23.02 -27.33 6.76
C ASN A 267 -21.64 -27.86 7.14
N ARG A 268 -21.60 -29.08 7.70
CA ARG A 268 -20.34 -29.76 8.02
C ARG A 268 -19.44 -29.82 6.79
N HIS A 269 -18.15 -29.49 6.94
CA HIS A 269 -17.19 -29.40 5.85
C HIS A 269 -17.53 -28.35 4.77
N ALA A 270 -18.47 -27.45 5.03
CA ALA A 270 -18.71 -26.30 4.17
C ALA A 270 -17.60 -25.27 4.34
N ARG A 271 -17.22 -24.63 3.24
CA ARG A 271 -16.24 -23.55 3.21
C ARG A 271 -16.84 -22.32 2.58
N PHE A 272 -16.89 -21.23 3.35
CA PHE A 272 -17.30 -19.91 2.89
C PHE A 272 -16.05 -19.11 2.53
N ILE A 273 -15.94 -18.59 1.31
CA ILE A 273 -14.78 -17.86 0.81
C ILE A 273 -15.21 -16.50 0.28
N VAL A 274 -14.40 -15.49 0.58
CA VAL A 274 -14.45 -14.15 -0.01
C VAL A 274 -13.06 -13.83 -0.56
N CYS A 275 -13.00 -13.22 -1.74
CA CYS A 275 -11.76 -12.78 -2.38
C CYS A 275 -11.95 -11.37 -2.93
N THR A 276 -10.87 -10.59 -2.99
CA THR A 276 -10.83 -9.35 -3.78
C THR A 276 -10.72 -9.65 -5.28
N ASP A 277 -10.91 -8.64 -6.11
CA ASP A 277 -10.89 -8.76 -7.58
C ASP A 277 -9.51 -9.09 -8.14
N GLY A 278 -8.43 -8.75 -7.46
CA GLY A 278 -7.10 -9.23 -7.83
C GLY A 278 -6.96 -10.76 -7.84
N ALA A 279 -7.84 -11.52 -7.18
CA ALA A 279 -7.87 -12.97 -7.32
C ALA A 279 -8.30 -13.45 -8.72
N LEU A 280 -8.89 -12.58 -9.56
CA LEU A 280 -9.27 -12.87 -10.94
C LEU A 280 -8.13 -12.67 -11.93
N GLU A 281 -7.17 -11.78 -11.60
CA GLU A 281 -6.04 -11.38 -12.46
C GLU A 281 -5.20 -12.54 -12.99
N PRO A 282 -4.97 -13.65 -12.25
CA PRO A 282 -4.19 -14.77 -12.77
C PRO A 282 -4.86 -15.53 -13.92
N PHE A 283 -6.12 -15.24 -14.23
CA PHE A 283 -6.91 -15.98 -15.21
C PHE A 283 -7.13 -15.19 -16.50
N ASP A 284 -7.17 -15.91 -17.62
CA ASP A 284 -7.40 -15.33 -18.94
C ASP A 284 -8.88 -15.22 -19.28
N GLY A 285 -9.22 -14.31 -20.20
CA GLY A 285 -10.55 -14.18 -20.80
C GLY A 285 -11.34 -13.00 -20.26
N GLY A 286 -12.67 -13.01 -20.49
CA GLY A 286 -13.55 -11.99 -19.92
C GLY A 286 -13.82 -12.25 -18.44
N LEU A 287 -14.39 -11.26 -17.75
CA LEU A 287 -14.68 -11.33 -16.31
C LEU A 287 -15.42 -12.62 -15.89
N ASN A 288 -16.37 -13.08 -16.71
CA ASN A 288 -17.11 -14.31 -16.45
C ASN A 288 -16.23 -15.57 -16.58
N ASP A 289 -15.31 -15.61 -17.56
CA ASP A 289 -14.39 -16.73 -17.75
C ASP A 289 -13.37 -16.78 -16.62
N GLN A 290 -12.84 -15.63 -16.21
CA GLN A 290 -11.93 -15.48 -15.07
C GLN A 290 -12.61 -15.94 -13.78
N PHE A 291 -13.84 -15.51 -13.53
CA PHE A 291 -14.59 -15.91 -12.35
C PHE A 291 -14.88 -17.42 -12.32
N GLN A 292 -15.24 -18.03 -13.45
CA GLN A 292 -15.44 -19.49 -13.53
C GLN A 292 -14.15 -20.26 -13.23
N GLN A 293 -13.01 -19.81 -13.75
CA GLN A 293 -11.70 -20.39 -13.45
C GLN A 293 -11.35 -20.22 -11.97
N LEU A 294 -11.53 -19.03 -11.39
CA LEU A 294 -11.32 -18.78 -9.96
C LEU A 294 -12.16 -19.75 -9.11
N VAL A 295 -13.46 -19.89 -9.38
CA VAL A 295 -14.35 -20.82 -8.67
C VAL A 295 -13.82 -22.25 -8.74
N GLN A 296 -13.39 -22.70 -9.92
CA GLN A 296 -12.84 -24.04 -10.12
C GLN A 296 -11.54 -24.26 -9.33
N HIS A 297 -10.62 -23.30 -9.36
CA HIS A 297 -9.35 -23.38 -8.63
C HIS A 297 -9.56 -23.33 -7.12
N LEU A 298 -10.44 -22.46 -6.63
CA LEU A 298 -10.81 -22.40 -5.22
C LEU A 298 -11.44 -23.74 -4.78
N GLN A 299 -12.40 -24.27 -5.54
CA GLN A 299 -13.07 -25.54 -5.23
C GLN A 299 -12.08 -26.69 -5.06
N ASN A 300 -11.08 -26.77 -5.95
CA ASN A 300 -10.06 -27.82 -5.96
C ASN A 300 -8.88 -27.55 -5.03
N GLN A 301 -8.89 -26.45 -4.27
CA GLN A 301 -7.76 -26.02 -3.43
C GLN A 301 -6.46 -25.88 -4.22
N SER A 302 -6.56 -25.48 -5.49
CA SER A 302 -5.45 -25.36 -6.44
C SER A 302 -5.20 -23.92 -6.89
N PHE A 303 -5.71 -22.94 -6.14
CA PHE A 303 -5.40 -21.54 -6.37
C PHE A 303 -3.94 -21.28 -5.99
N GLN A 304 -3.18 -20.72 -6.93
CA GLN A 304 -1.81 -20.27 -6.71
C GLN A 304 -1.73 -18.84 -7.21
N ALA A 305 -1.47 -17.91 -6.29
CA ALA A 305 -1.18 -16.55 -6.69
C ALA A 305 0.19 -16.50 -7.40
N PRO A 306 0.33 -15.71 -8.46
CA PRO A 306 1.61 -15.51 -9.11
C PRO A 306 2.58 -14.76 -8.19
N ASP A 307 3.89 -14.93 -8.39
CA ASP A 307 4.91 -14.21 -7.60
C ASP A 307 4.78 -12.68 -7.72
N HIS A 308 4.31 -12.23 -8.89
CA HIS A 308 4.01 -10.83 -9.18
C HIS A 308 2.54 -10.71 -9.58
N VAL A 309 1.77 -9.99 -8.77
CA VAL A 309 0.35 -9.72 -9.01
C VAL A 309 0.19 -8.30 -9.54
N ALA A 310 -0.67 -8.13 -10.53
CA ALA A 310 -0.96 -6.82 -11.13
C ALA A 310 -1.82 -5.94 -10.20
N ASP A 311 -2.66 -6.59 -9.39
CA ASP A 311 -3.47 -5.97 -8.35
C ASP A 311 -3.33 -6.73 -7.03
N ASP A 312 -3.78 -6.11 -5.94
CA ASP A 312 -3.73 -6.69 -4.62
C ASP A 312 -4.63 -7.93 -4.52
N ILE A 313 -4.19 -8.96 -3.78
CA ILE A 313 -4.98 -10.17 -3.56
C ILE A 313 -5.16 -10.40 -2.06
N ALA A 314 -6.40 -10.32 -1.60
CA ALA A 314 -6.81 -10.84 -0.30
C ALA A 314 -7.85 -11.95 -0.47
N ILE A 315 -7.68 -13.03 0.29
CA ILE A 315 -8.65 -14.12 0.39
C ILE A 315 -8.91 -14.40 1.86
N PHE A 316 -10.18 -14.53 2.22
CA PHE A 316 -10.63 -14.91 3.55
C PHE A 316 -11.58 -16.11 3.45
N SER A 317 -11.29 -17.17 4.19
CA SER A 317 -12.02 -18.44 4.15
C SER A 317 -12.37 -18.92 5.55
N LEU A 318 -13.63 -19.32 5.74
CA LEU A 318 -14.14 -20.00 6.94
C LEU A 318 -14.50 -21.43 6.55
N CYS A 319 -13.70 -22.40 6.99
CA CYS A 319 -13.95 -23.82 6.79
C CYS A 319 -14.54 -24.45 8.05
N ARG A 320 -15.75 -25.01 7.97
CA ARG A 320 -16.36 -25.73 9.09
C ARG A 320 -15.79 -27.15 9.15
N MET A 321 -15.16 -27.52 10.26
CA MET A 321 -14.46 -28.80 10.38
C MET A 321 -15.34 -29.99 10.76
N ASN A 322 -16.49 -29.75 11.41
CA ASN A 322 -17.27 -30.82 12.05
C ASN A 322 -18.73 -30.89 11.66
#